data_AF-A0A7V9LRL5-F1
#
_entry.id   AF-A0A7V9LRL5-F1
#
_cell.length_a   1.000
_cell.length_b   1.000
_cell.length_c   1.000
_cell.angle_alpha   90.00
_cell.angle_beta   90.00
_cell.angle_gamma   90.00
#
_symmetry.space_group_name_H-M   'P 1'
#
loop_
_entity.id
_entity.type
_entity.pdbx_description
1 polymer ?
#
loop_
_entity_poly.entity_id
_entity_poly.type
_entity_poly.pdbx_seq_one_letter_code
_entity_poly.pdbx_strand_id
1 'polypeptide(L)'
;MFRGEHIGELVGNPGPARDAFPIEADTYERLDDEFYAGRIETLTASEQDLLLATAACTYPPLETADIRQRSAKSDGNINVLMGRLTEQGVLYRVQKGQYEYTAPKFHEHLIRRTGSLPR
;
A
#
# COMPACT_ATOMS: atom_id res chain seq x y z
N MET A 1 51.72 27.72 -37.24
CA MET A 1 51.45 28.70 -36.18
C MET A 1 50.03 28.44 -35.70
N PHE A 2 49.87 27.58 -34.69
CA PHE A 2 48.56 27.22 -34.13
C PHE A 2 48.49 27.80 -32.72
N ARG A 3 47.51 28.68 -32.45
CA ARG A 3 47.24 29.19 -31.11
C ARG A 3 46.69 28.03 -30.27
N GLY A 4 47.34 27.75 -29.14
CA GLY A 4 46.77 26.90 -28.10
C GLY A 4 45.69 27.69 -27.36
N GLU A 5 44.44 27.27 -27.49
CA GLU A 5 43.38 27.66 -26.56
C GLU A 5 43.45 26.73 -25.34
N HIS A 6 43.60 27.35 -24.18
CA HIS A 6 43.51 26.71 -22.88
C HIS A 6 42.10 26.11 -22.71
N ILE A 7 42.00 24.79 -22.65
CA ILE A 7 40.82 24.13 -22.10
C ILE A 7 40.79 24.42 -20.59
N GLY A 8 39.86 25.28 -20.19
CA GLY A 8 39.59 25.54 -18.78
C GLY A 8 39.21 24.24 -18.08
N GLU A 9 39.96 23.93 -17.04
CA GLU A 9 39.66 22.90 -16.06
C GLU A 9 38.23 23.11 -15.53
N LEU A 10 37.34 22.13 -15.72
CA LEU A 10 36.01 22.12 -15.13
C LEU A 10 36.16 21.90 -13.62
N VAL A 11 36.59 22.94 -12.92
CA VAL A 11 36.54 23.04 -11.46
C VAL A 11 35.06 22.96 -11.06
N GLY A 12 34.72 21.82 -10.47
CA GLY A 12 33.58 21.66 -9.58
C GLY A 12 32.24 22.05 -10.18
N ASN A 13 31.56 21.10 -10.80
CA ASN A 13 30.12 21.02 -10.57
C ASN A 13 29.91 20.16 -9.30
N PRO A 14 29.80 20.74 -8.09
CA PRO A 14 29.10 20.04 -7.03
C PRO A 14 27.62 20.11 -7.39
N GLY A 15 27.21 19.28 -8.36
CA GLY A 15 25.80 19.08 -8.62
C GLY A 15 25.12 18.70 -7.30
N PRO A 16 23.80 18.94 -7.14
CA PRO A 16 23.05 18.74 -5.89
C PRO A 16 22.98 17.29 -5.39
N ALA A 17 23.83 16.38 -5.88
CA ALA A 17 23.86 14.97 -5.56
C ALA A 17 24.56 14.60 -4.23
N ARG A 18 24.98 15.58 -3.40
CA ARG A 18 25.51 15.28 -2.05
C ARG A 18 24.42 15.23 -0.97
N ASP A 19 23.24 15.77 -1.27
CA ASP A 19 22.03 15.61 -0.46
C ASP A 19 21.03 14.75 -1.23
N ALA A 20 21.46 13.58 -1.70
CA ALA A 20 20.56 12.55 -2.23
C ALA A 20 19.75 11.93 -1.09
N PHE A 21 18.88 12.76 -0.55
CA PHE A 21 17.61 12.55 0.11
C PHE A 21 17.48 11.41 1.15
N PRO A 22 17.05 11.72 2.39
CA PRO A 22 16.29 10.75 3.16
C PRO A 22 14.85 10.65 2.58
N ILE A 23 14.63 9.94 1.46
CA ILE A 23 13.27 9.69 0.87
C ILE A 23 12.55 8.53 1.56
N GLU A 24 13.01 8.03 2.70
CA GLU A 24 12.58 6.69 3.11
C GLU A 24 11.37 6.67 4.07
N ALA A 25 11.09 7.75 4.81
CA ALA A 25 9.95 7.79 5.74
C ALA A 25 8.86 8.79 5.32
N ASP A 26 9.23 10.08 5.16
CA ASP A 26 8.29 11.17 4.84
C ASP A 26 7.55 10.99 3.49
N THR A 27 8.14 10.26 2.54
CA THR A 27 7.52 10.04 1.23
C THR A 27 6.48 8.92 1.27
N TYR A 28 6.66 7.92 2.12
CA TYR A 28 5.70 6.83 2.27
C TYR A 28 4.46 7.26 3.06
N GLU A 29 4.60 8.11 4.08
CA GLU A 29 3.45 8.61 4.85
C GLU A 29 2.50 9.45 3.98
N ARG A 30 3.05 10.35 3.15
CA ARG A 30 2.23 11.16 2.22
C ARG A 30 1.54 10.32 1.14
N LEU A 31 2.22 9.30 0.61
CA LEU A 31 1.63 8.34 -0.33
C LEU A 31 0.53 7.52 0.35
N ASP A 32 0.73 7.12 1.60
CA ASP A 32 -0.25 6.34 2.37
C ASP A 32 -1.55 7.12 2.59
N ASP A 33 -1.44 8.41 2.94
CA ASP A 33 -2.60 9.28 3.17
C ASP A 33 -3.33 9.66 1.86
N GLU A 34 -2.60 10.03 0.81
CA GLU A 34 -3.23 10.44 -0.46
C GLU A 34 -3.80 9.25 -1.26
N PHE A 35 -3.25 8.04 -1.15
CA PHE A 35 -3.73 6.88 -1.92
C PHE A 35 -4.55 5.87 -1.11
N TYR A 36 -4.21 5.57 0.14
CA TYR A 36 -4.81 4.42 0.84
C TYR A 36 -5.86 4.85 1.85
N ALA A 37 -5.61 5.91 2.62
CA ALA A 37 -6.55 6.38 3.66
C ALA A 37 -7.92 6.73 3.06
N GLY A 38 -7.96 7.53 1.98
CA GLY A 38 -9.22 7.90 1.33
C GLY A 38 -10.04 6.70 0.84
N ARG A 39 -9.39 5.62 0.38
CA ARG A 39 -10.11 4.38 -0.01
C ARG A 39 -10.75 3.72 1.20
N ILE A 40 -10.01 3.60 2.30
CA ILE A 40 -10.50 2.97 3.55
C ILE A 40 -11.63 3.81 4.17
N GLU A 41 -11.50 5.13 4.19
CA GLU A 41 -12.46 6.04 4.82
C GLU A 41 -13.83 6.05 4.14
N THR A 42 -13.90 5.75 2.84
CA THR A 42 -15.18 5.63 2.11
C THR A 42 -15.93 4.33 2.40
N LEU A 43 -15.28 3.35 3.02
CA LEU A 43 -15.88 2.07 3.37
C LEU A 43 -16.77 2.20 4.59
N THR A 44 -17.82 1.37 4.67
CA THR A 44 -18.61 1.23 5.90
C THR A 44 -17.75 0.64 7.03
N ALA A 45 -18.15 0.87 8.28
CA ALA A 45 -17.43 0.33 9.44
C ALA A 45 -17.21 -1.20 9.38
N SER A 46 -18.19 -1.96 8.85
CA SER A 46 -18.04 -3.41 8.71
C SER A 46 -17.07 -3.82 7.60
N GLU A 47 -16.97 -3.03 6.53
CA GLU A 47 -16.01 -3.26 5.43
C GLU A 47 -14.60 -2.89 5.89
N GLN A 48 -14.44 -1.77 6.59
CA GLN A 48 -13.17 -1.38 7.22
C GLN A 48 -12.68 -2.46 8.19
N ASP A 49 -13.55 -2.94 9.07
CA ASP A 49 -13.20 -4.01 10.03
C ASP A 49 -12.72 -5.28 9.34
N LEU A 50 -13.43 -5.74 8.29
CA LEU A 50 -13.00 -6.91 7.54
C LEU A 50 -11.67 -6.65 6.81
N LEU A 51 -11.54 -5.50 6.16
CA LEU A 51 -10.33 -5.13 5.43
C LEU A 51 -9.11 -5.05 6.36
N LEU A 52 -9.25 -4.45 7.54
CA LEU A 52 -8.18 -4.40 8.55
C LEU A 52 -7.82 -5.79 9.06
N ALA A 53 -8.81 -6.68 9.25
CA ALA A 53 -8.53 -8.07 9.62
C ALA A 53 -7.68 -8.82 8.58
N THR A 54 -7.75 -8.44 7.30
CA THR A 54 -6.92 -9.04 6.24
C THR A 54 -5.42 -8.73 6.39
N ALA A 55 -5.04 -7.72 7.19
CA ALA A 55 -3.64 -7.42 7.50
C ALA A 55 -2.91 -8.58 8.18
N ALA A 56 -3.64 -9.44 8.90
CA ALA A 56 -3.09 -10.59 9.59
C ALA A 56 -3.10 -11.88 8.73
N CYS A 57 -3.64 -11.83 7.50
CA CYS A 57 -3.70 -12.97 6.60
C CYS A 57 -2.39 -13.15 5.84
N THR A 58 -2.13 -14.38 5.38
CA THR A 58 -1.06 -14.65 4.42
C THR A 58 -1.42 -14.00 3.08
N TYR A 59 -0.45 -13.36 2.44
CA TYR A 59 -0.62 -12.62 1.19
C TYR A 59 0.70 -12.57 0.39
N PRO A 60 0.69 -12.65 -0.96
CA PRO A 60 -0.44 -12.88 -1.86
C PRO A 60 -0.70 -14.37 -2.22
N PRO A 61 -1.95 -14.75 -2.57
CA PRO A 61 -3.18 -13.96 -2.54
C PRO A 61 -3.86 -14.02 -1.16
N LEU A 62 -4.82 -13.14 -0.92
CA LEU A 62 -5.75 -13.29 0.21
C LEU A 62 -6.66 -14.48 -0.05
N GLU A 63 -6.67 -15.45 0.86
CA GLU A 63 -7.57 -16.59 0.80
C GLU A 63 -8.79 -16.37 1.70
N THR A 64 -9.98 -16.60 1.16
CA THR A 64 -11.23 -16.50 1.94
C THR A 64 -11.24 -17.46 3.14
N ALA A 65 -10.55 -18.59 3.02
CA ALA A 65 -10.39 -19.54 4.12
C ALA A 65 -9.58 -18.93 5.29
N ASP A 66 -8.50 -18.20 5.02
CA ASP A 66 -7.71 -17.51 6.06
C ASP A 66 -8.51 -16.36 6.66
N ILE A 67 -9.17 -15.55 5.83
CA ILE A 67 -10.01 -14.43 6.29
C ILE A 67 -11.09 -14.91 7.28
N ARG A 68 -11.72 -16.06 7.02
CA ARG A 68 -12.72 -16.67 7.91
C ARG A 68 -12.15 -17.10 9.26
N GLN A 69 -10.88 -17.49 9.31
CA GLN A 69 -10.20 -17.84 10.56
C GLN A 69 -9.80 -16.61 11.37
N ARG A 70 -9.58 -15.47 10.70
CA ARG A 70 -9.12 -14.21 11.30
C ARG A 70 -10.26 -13.26 11.69
N SER A 71 -11.43 -13.40 11.07
CA SER A 71 -12.58 -12.53 11.30
C SER A 71 -13.63 -13.20 12.18
N ALA A 72 -14.23 -12.44 13.12
CA ALA A 72 -15.38 -12.90 13.90
C ALA A 72 -16.71 -12.88 13.11
N LYS A 73 -16.69 -12.45 11.85
CA LYS A 73 -17.88 -12.37 11.00
C LYS A 73 -18.25 -13.75 10.45
N SER A 74 -19.54 -13.97 10.18
CA SER A 74 -19.99 -15.22 9.55
C SER A 74 -19.50 -15.36 8.11
N ASP A 75 -19.34 -16.59 7.63
CA ASP A 75 -18.93 -16.90 6.25
C ASP A 75 -19.78 -16.18 5.20
N GLY A 76 -21.10 -16.11 5.40
CA GLY A 76 -22.02 -15.41 4.52
C GLY A 76 -21.73 -13.90 4.49
N ASN A 77 -21.52 -13.29 5.65
CA ASN A 77 -21.20 -11.87 5.74
C ASN A 77 -19.82 -11.56 5.11
N ILE A 78 -18.82 -12.41 5.35
CA ILE A 78 -17.50 -12.29 4.72
C ILE A 78 -17.63 -12.32 3.20
N ASN A 79 -18.37 -13.27 2.62
CA ASN A 79 -18.54 -13.34 1.17
C ASN A 79 -19.20 -12.08 0.60
N VAL A 80 -20.21 -11.54 1.28
CA VAL A 80 -20.89 -10.29 0.88
C VAL A 80 -19.91 -9.12 0.92
N LEU A 81 -19.17 -8.95 2.02
CA LEU A 81 -18.22 -7.85 2.19
C LEU A 81 -17.05 -7.94 1.20
N MET A 82 -16.52 -9.13 0.94
CA MET A 82 -15.49 -9.33 -0.09
C MET A 82 -16.02 -8.97 -1.49
N GLY A 83 -17.30 -9.26 -1.77
CA GLY A 83 -17.97 -8.82 -2.98
C GLY A 83 -18.01 -7.29 -3.09
N ARG A 84 -18.45 -6.60 -2.05
CA ARG A 84 -18.51 -5.13 -2.02
C ARG A 84 -17.14 -4.47 -2.14
N LEU A 85 -16.13 -4.98 -1.44
CA LEU A 85 -14.74 -4.50 -1.55
C LEU A 85 -14.19 -4.69 -2.98
N THR A 86 -14.65 -5.73 -3.69
CA THR A 86 -14.32 -5.93 -5.10
C THR A 86 -15.05 -4.92 -6.00
N GLU A 87 -16.35 -4.70 -5.78
CA GLU A 87 -17.15 -3.72 -6.53
C GLU A 87 -16.65 -2.28 -6.37
N GLN A 88 -16.16 -1.94 -5.18
CA GLN A 88 -15.55 -0.64 -4.86
C GLN A 88 -14.09 -0.52 -5.34
N GLY A 89 -13.53 -1.57 -5.95
CA GLY A 89 -12.18 -1.56 -6.51
C GLY A 89 -11.08 -1.50 -5.46
N VAL A 90 -11.32 -1.95 -4.23
CA VAL A 90 -10.28 -2.15 -3.19
C VAL A 90 -9.56 -3.47 -3.41
N LEU A 91 -10.34 -4.49 -3.79
CA LEU A 91 -9.86 -5.81 -4.13
C LEU A 91 -10.20 -6.16 -5.57
N TYR A 92 -9.47 -7.11 -6.13
CA TYR A 92 -9.91 -7.81 -7.33
C TYR A 92 -9.84 -9.32 -7.08
N ARG A 93 -10.71 -10.06 -7.76
CA ARG A 93 -10.79 -11.51 -7.60
C ARG A 93 -9.87 -12.19 -8.62
N VAL A 94 -8.85 -12.89 -8.14
CA VAL A 94 -7.93 -13.66 -8.98
C VAL A 94 -8.63 -14.95 -9.44
N GLN A 95 -9.22 -15.68 -8.49
CA GLN A 95 -10.03 -16.87 -8.75
C GLN A 95 -11.04 -17.11 -7.63
N LYS A 96 -11.72 -18.26 -7.60
CA LYS A 96 -12.72 -18.54 -6.56
C LYS A 96 -12.07 -18.60 -5.17
N GLY A 97 -12.47 -17.67 -4.30
CA GLY A 97 -12.00 -17.58 -2.92
C GLY A 97 -10.62 -16.94 -2.77
N GLN A 98 -10.01 -16.42 -3.85
CA GLN A 98 -8.71 -15.77 -3.82
C GLN A 98 -8.79 -14.36 -4.39
N TYR A 99 -8.21 -13.42 -3.66
CA TYR A 99 -8.29 -11.99 -3.91
C TYR A 99 -6.92 -11.34 -3.78
N GLU A 100 -6.74 -10.22 -4.46
CA GLU A 100 -5.58 -9.35 -4.29
C GLU A 100 -6.02 -7.90 -4.17
N TYR A 101 -5.17 -7.06 -3.57
CA TYR A 101 -5.43 -5.63 -3.52
C TYR A 101 -5.22 -5.00 -4.89
N THR A 102 -6.08 -4.07 -5.26
CA THR A 102 -5.92 -3.31 -6.51
C THR A 102 -4.77 -2.32 -6.45
N ALA A 103 -4.43 -1.85 -5.25
CA ALA A 103 -3.36 -0.91 -5.04
C ALA A 103 -2.06 -1.62 -4.63
N PRO A 104 -0.90 -1.21 -5.18
CA PRO A 104 0.39 -1.78 -4.79
C PRO A 104 0.67 -1.48 -3.32
N LYS A 105 1.41 -2.36 -2.65
CA LYS A 105 1.84 -2.19 -1.24
C LYS A 105 0.71 -1.98 -0.20
N PHE A 106 -0.54 -2.25 -0.59
CA PHE A 106 -1.70 -2.00 0.28
C PHE A 106 -1.70 -2.92 1.51
N HIS A 107 -1.24 -4.15 1.36
CA HIS A 107 -1.12 -5.09 2.47
C HIS A 107 -0.16 -4.57 3.55
N GLU A 108 1.00 -4.07 3.14
CA GLU A 108 2.00 -3.48 4.02
C GLU A 108 1.48 -2.22 4.71
N HIS A 109 0.67 -1.41 4.00
CA HIS A 109 -0.02 -0.27 4.62
C HIS A 109 -0.99 -0.73 5.72
N LEU A 110 -1.80 -1.76 5.49
CA LEU A 110 -2.71 -2.30 6.50
C LEU A 110 -1.96 -2.89 7.70
N ILE A 111 -0.83 -3.56 7.49
CA ILE A 111 0.04 -4.05 8.59
C ILE A 111 0.56 -2.87 9.44
N ARG A 112 1.08 -1.82 8.82
CA ARG A 112 1.55 -0.62 9.55
C ARG A 112 0.41 0.02 10.34
N ARG A 113 -0.75 0.20 9.70
CA ARG A 113 -1.92 0.84 10.32
C ARG A 113 -2.41 0.06 11.54
N THR A 114 -2.53 -1.26 11.44
CA THR A 114 -2.96 -2.10 12.58
C THR A 114 -1.95 -2.16 13.71
N GLY A 115 -0.65 -2.02 13.42
CA GLY A 115 0.41 -1.89 14.43
C GLY A 115 0.40 -0.54 15.17
N SER A 116 -0.06 0.53 14.52
CA SER A 116 -0.13 1.88 15.08
C SER A 116 -1.43 2.19 15.82
N LEU A 117 -2.48 1.38 15.68
CA LEU A 117 -3.72 1.56 16.44
C LEU A 117 -3.52 1.08 17.90
N PRO A 118 -3.93 1.88 18.91
CA PRO A 118 -3.99 1.38 20.29
C PRO A 118 -4.98 0.22 20.38
N ARG A 119 -4.54 -0.88 21.01
CA ARG A 119 -5.34 -2.10 21.21
C ARG A 119 -6.42 -1.92 22.26
#